data_AF-A0A954LBX4-F1
#
_entry.id   AF-A0A954LBX4-F1
#
_cell.length_a   1.000
_cell.length_b   1.000
_cell.length_c   1.000
_cell.angle_alpha   90.00
_cell.angle_beta   90.00
_cell.angle_gamma   90.00
#
_symmetry.space_group_name_H-M   'P 1'
#
loop_
_entity.id
_entity.type
_entity.pdbx_description
1 polymer ?
#
loop_
_entity_poly.entity_id
_entity_poly.type
_entity_poly.pdbx_seq_one_letter_code
_entity_poly.pdbx_strand_id
1 'polypeptide(L)'
;MKRSSVAVLVLAAVVALQPCGQKPVLAGKYNPVLSIGETAPEWMALPGVDGKPTGAADLSKKSVLVLCFTCNTCPYAVDYEARLAALHRKYGANEKDVAIVAINSNAVAGDSLEAMQARATSR
;
A
#
# COMPACT_ATOMS: atom_id res chain seq x y z
N MET A 1 68.15 -18.37 -4.38
CA MET A 1 66.88 -18.17 -3.65
C MET A 1 66.16 -16.97 -4.25
N LYS A 2 65.14 -17.19 -5.09
CA LYS A 2 64.32 -16.14 -5.71
C LYS A 2 62.97 -16.07 -4.97
N ARG A 3 62.61 -14.90 -4.43
CA ARG A 3 61.25 -14.54 -4.00
C ARG A 3 61.07 -13.08 -4.41
N SER A 4 60.73 -12.80 -5.67
CA SER A 4 59.37 -12.74 -6.24
C SER A 4 58.40 -11.88 -5.43
N SER A 5 58.14 -10.72 -5.99
CA SER A 5 57.18 -9.68 -5.65
C SER A 5 55.76 -10.20 -5.49
N VAL A 6 55.02 -9.68 -4.51
CA VAL A 6 53.55 -9.75 -4.48
C VAL A 6 53.03 -8.39 -3.99
N ALA A 7 52.67 -7.54 -4.96
CA ALA A 7 51.74 -6.45 -4.75
C ALA A 7 50.34 -7.00 -5.06
N VAL A 8 49.47 -7.08 -4.07
CA VAL A 8 48.04 -7.32 -4.28
C VAL A 8 47.32 -6.13 -3.66
N LEU A 9 47.01 -5.15 -4.51
CA LEU A 9 45.98 -4.15 -4.22
C LEU A 9 44.64 -4.89 -4.17
N VAL A 10 44.07 -5.05 -2.98
CA VAL A 10 42.66 -5.40 -2.82
C VAL A 10 41.87 -4.10 -2.90
N LEU A 11 41.37 -3.77 -4.09
CA LEU A 11 40.42 -2.68 -4.28
C LEU A 11 39.06 -3.16 -3.76
N ALA A 12 38.67 -2.69 -2.58
CA ALA A 12 37.36 -2.96 -1.99
C ALA A 12 36.26 -2.36 -2.88
N ALA A 13 35.50 -3.22 -3.56
CA ALA A 13 34.26 -2.85 -4.22
C ALA A 13 33.19 -2.63 -3.14
N VAL A 14 33.10 -1.40 -2.64
CA VAL A 14 31.93 -0.95 -1.87
C VAL A 14 30.75 -0.89 -2.83
N VAL A 15 29.92 -1.93 -2.79
CA VAL A 15 28.60 -1.94 -3.43
C VAL A 15 27.79 -0.81 -2.79
N ALA A 16 27.63 0.29 -3.53
CA ALA A 16 26.75 1.37 -3.16
C ALA A 16 25.30 0.83 -3.18
N LEU A 17 24.82 0.42 -2.00
CA LEU A 17 23.39 0.42 -1.69
C LEU A 17 22.92 1.87 -1.76
N GLN A 18 22.62 2.35 -2.97
CA GLN A 18 21.84 3.56 -3.12
C GLN A 18 20.40 3.20 -2.76
N PRO A 19 19.83 3.72 -1.65
CA PRO A 19 18.39 3.68 -1.48
C PRO A 19 17.78 4.40 -2.68
N CYS A 20 16.97 3.67 -3.45
CA CYS A 20 16.16 4.23 -4.52
C CYS A 20 15.44 5.45 -3.94
N GLY A 21 15.78 6.63 -4.45
CA GLY A 21 15.38 7.89 -3.87
C GLY A 21 13.86 8.00 -3.77
N GLN A 22 13.33 7.85 -2.56
CA GLN A 22 11.98 8.28 -2.25
C GLN A 22 12.00 9.80 -2.28
N LYS A 23 11.58 10.37 -3.42
CA LYS A 23 11.26 11.79 -3.48
C LYS A 23 10.12 12.03 -2.49
N PRO A 24 10.27 12.93 -1.51
CA PRO A 24 9.16 13.27 -0.65
C PRO A 24 8.03 13.80 -1.52
N VAL A 25 6.87 13.15 -1.45
CA VAL A 25 5.66 13.62 -2.13
C VAL A 25 5.18 14.83 -1.35
N LEU A 26 5.72 16.00 -1.68
CA LEU A 26 5.17 17.28 -1.26
C LEU A 26 3.73 17.33 -1.78
N ALA A 27 2.78 17.68 -0.91
CA ALA A 27 1.40 17.95 -1.28
C ALA A 27 1.36 19.14 -2.26
N GLY A 28 1.61 18.87 -3.53
CA GLY A 28 1.55 19.83 -4.61
C GLY A 28 0.10 20.16 -4.93
N LYS A 29 -0.12 21.32 -5.55
CA LYS A 29 -1.42 21.77 -6.06
C LYS A 29 -2.12 20.73 -6.97
N TYR A 30 -1.34 19.80 -7.54
CA TYR A 30 -1.83 18.67 -8.33
C TYR A 30 -1.12 17.38 -7.87
N ASN A 31 -1.89 16.30 -7.71
CA ASN A 31 -1.33 14.97 -7.53
C ASN A 31 -0.76 14.47 -8.87
N PRO A 32 0.41 13.82 -8.89
CA PRO A 32 0.90 13.17 -10.10
C PRO A 32 -0.13 12.15 -10.59
N VAL A 33 -0.45 12.20 -11.88
CA VAL A 33 -1.33 11.22 -12.51
C VAL A 33 -0.48 10.00 -12.86
N LEU A 34 -0.83 8.85 -12.29
CA LEU A 34 -0.13 7.60 -12.59
C LEU A 34 -0.58 7.05 -13.94
N SER A 35 0.39 6.59 -14.72
CA SER A 35 0.13 5.84 -15.95
C SER A 35 0.01 4.33 -15.65
N ILE A 36 -0.73 3.61 -16.50
CA ILE A 36 -0.81 2.14 -16.39
C ILE A 36 0.59 1.55 -16.56
N GLY A 37 0.98 0.67 -15.63
CA GLY A 37 2.29 0.02 -15.61
C GLY A 37 3.33 0.73 -14.75
N GLU A 38 3.04 1.94 -14.24
CA GLU A 38 3.88 2.58 -13.23
C GLU A 38 3.75 1.88 -11.87
N THR A 39 4.83 1.91 -11.10
CA THR A 39 4.84 1.43 -9.72
C THR A 39 3.79 2.17 -8.90
N ALA A 40 2.94 1.42 -8.21
CA ALA A 40 1.94 2.01 -7.33
C ALA A 40 2.63 2.79 -6.18
N PRO A 41 2.06 3.93 -5.74
CA PRO A 41 2.56 4.63 -4.57
C PRO A 41 2.46 3.76 -3.32
N GLU A 42 3.52 3.80 -2.51
CA GLU A 42 3.52 3.21 -1.18
C GLU A 42 2.74 4.09 -0.20
N TRP A 43 2.08 3.47 0.77
CA TRP A 43 1.53 4.14 1.95
C TRP A 43 2.00 3.45 3.22
N MET A 44 2.00 4.20 4.32
CA MET A 44 2.47 3.73 5.61
C MET A 44 1.50 4.13 6.71
N ALA A 45 1.25 3.19 7.62
CA ALA A 45 0.56 3.41 8.89
C ALA A 45 -0.81 4.11 8.77
N LEU A 46 -1.62 3.76 7.76
CA LEU A 46 -3.02 4.21 7.72
C LEU A 46 -3.82 3.49 8.81
N PRO A 47 -4.62 4.19 9.62
CA PRO A 47 -5.41 3.56 10.67
C PRO A 47 -6.52 2.70 10.07
N GLY A 48 -6.54 1.42 10.44
CA GLY A 48 -7.61 0.49 10.07
C GLY A 48 -8.82 0.58 11.00
N VAL A 49 -9.95 0.04 10.52
CA VAL A 49 -11.17 -0.15 11.35
C VAL A 49 -10.97 -1.16 12.48
N ASP A 50 -9.89 -1.94 12.43
CA ASP A 50 -9.44 -2.82 13.52
C ASP A 50 -8.52 -2.11 14.53
N GLY A 51 -8.29 -0.80 14.35
CA GLY A 51 -7.40 0.01 15.18
C GLY A 51 -5.91 -0.21 14.91
N LYS A 52 -5.54 -1.02 13.90
CA LYS A 52 -4.15 -1.29 13.58
C LYS A 52 -3.68 -0.40 12.43
N PRO A 53 -2.47 0.19 12.53
CA PRO A 53 -1.86 0.87 11.40
C PRO A 53 -1.52 -0.17 10.31
N THR A 54 -1.90 0.12 9.06
CA THR A 54 -1.63 -0.74 7.90
C THR A 54 -0.93 0.04 6.80
N GLY A 55 0.16 -0.52 6.28
CA GLY A 55 0.91 -0.05 5.12
C GLY A 55 0.83 -0.99 3.91
N ALA A 56 1.32 -0.53 2.76
CA ALA A 56 1.41 -1.34 1.55
C ALA A 56 2.32 -2.58 1.74
N ALA A 57 3.43 -2.40 2.46
CA ALA A 57 4.40 -3.47 2.74
C ALA A 57 3.80 -4.65 3.54
N ASP A 58 2.82 -4.39 4.40
CA ASP A 58 2.13 -5.42 5.19
C ASP A 58 1.33 -6.39 4.30
N LEU A 59 1.02 -5.96 3.08
CA LEU A 59 0.26 -6.73 2.09
C LEU A 59 1.14 -7.33 0.99
N SER A 60 2.47 -7.25 1.12
CA SER A 60 3.46 -7.70 0.11
C SER A 60 3.38 -9.20 -0.26
N LYS A 61 2.75 -10.03 0.58
CA LYS A 61 2.53 -11.45 0.27
C LYS A 61 1.39 -11.69 -0.72
N LYS A 62 0.54 -10.69 -0.97
CA LYS A 62 -0.60 -10.76 -1.89
C LYS A 62 -0.12 -10.58 -3.32
N SER A 63 -0.58 -11.44 -4.22
CA SER A 63 -0.21 -11.36 -5.64
C SER A 63 -0.85 -10.16 -6.34
N VAL A 64 -2.01 -9.72 -5.85
CA VAL A 64 -2.74 -8.58 -6.41
C VAL A 64 -3.35 -7.77 -5.27
N LEU A 65 -3.16 -6.46 -5.31
CA LEU A 65 -3.86 -5.50 -4.47
C LEU A 65 -4.86 -4.72 -5.31
N VAL A 66 -6.12 -4.70 -4.87
CA VAL A 66 -7.16 -3.83 -5.42
C VAL A 66 -7.40 -2.70 -4.43
N LEU A 67 -6.88 -1.53 -4.76
CA LEU A 67 -7.09 -0.31 -3.98
C LEU A 67 -8.40 0.35 -4.45
N CYS A 68 -9.34 0.58 -3.54
CA CYS A 68 -10.61 1.22 -3.86
C CYS A 68 -10.85 2.40 -2.91
N PHE A 69 -10.90 3.61 -3.47
CA PHE A 69 -11.35 4.78 -2.72
C PHE A 69 -12.88 4.73 -2.61
N THR A 70 -13.37 4.69 -1.38
CA THR A 70 -14.80 4.53 -1.06
C THR A 70 -15.14 5.30 0.21
N CYS A 71 -16.43 5.35 0.56
CA CYS A 71 -16.91 6.06 1.73
C CYS A 71 -18.20 5.44 2.26
N ASN A 72 -18.56 5.79 3.49
CA ASN A 72 -19.77 5.37 4.16
C ASN A 72 -21.00 6.15 3.68
N THR A 73 -20.81 7.38 3.18
CA THR A 73 -21.88 8.37 3.04
C THR A 73 -22.41 8.51 1.61
N CYS A 74 -21.61 8.21 0.57
CA CYS A 74 -22.07 8.29 -0.81
C CYS A 74 -22.99 7.09 -1.13
N PRO A 75 -24.23 7.32 -1.62
CA PRO A 75 -25.16 6.23 -1.92
C PRO A 75 -24.57 5.21 -2.91
N TYR A 76 -23.81 5.67 -3.91
CA TYR A 76 -23.14 4.77 -4.86
C TYR A 76 -22.05 3.93 -4.19
N ALA A 77 -21.28 4.49 -3.27
CA ALA A 77 -20.25 3.75 -2.54
C ALA A 77 -20.89 2.64 -1.67
N VAL A 78 -22.00 2.97 -1.01
CA VAL A 78 -22.79 2.01 -0.22
C VAL A 78 -23.31 0.87 -1.11
N ASP A 79 -23.87 1.17 -2.27
CA ASP A 79 -24.42 0.15 -3.19
C ASP A 79 -23.32 -0.78 -3.74
N TYR A 80 -22.10 -0.26 -3.94
CA TYR A 80 -20.97 -1.04 -4.44
C TYR A 80 -20.27 -1.89 -3.37
N GLU A 81 -20.49 -1.63 -2.08
CA GLU A 81 -19.83 -2.32 -0.97
C GLU A 81 -20.00 -3.85 -1.06
N ALA A 82 -21.22 -4.32 -1.34
CA ALA A 82 -21.51 -5.75 -1.48
C ALA A 82 -20.74 -6.40 -2.63
N ARG A 83 -20.47 -5.66 -3.71
CA ARG A 83 -19.69 -6.13 -4.86
C ARG A 83 -18.21 -6.25 -4.52
N LEU A 84 -17.66 -5.29 -3.76
CA LEU A 84 -16.29 -5.38 -3.24
C LEU A 84 -16.15 -6.59 -2.31
N ALA A 85 -17.09 -6.79 -1.39
CA ALA A 85 -17.09 -7.95 -0.51
C ALA A 85 -17.19 -9.28 -1.29
N ALA A 86 -18.02 -9.33 -2.34
CA ALA A 86 -18.10 -10.50 -3.22
C ALA A 86 -16.80 -10.76 -3.99
N LEU A 87 -16.13 -9.70 -4.46
CA LEU A 87 -14.83 -9.81 -5.13
C LEU A 87 -13.77 -10.37 -4.17
N HIS A 88 -13.73 -9.88 -2.93
CA HIS A 88 -12.83 -10.39 -1.90
C HIS A 88 -13.10 -11.86 -1.61
N ARG A 89 -14.36 -12.27 -1.41
CA ARG A 89 -14.71 -13.68 -1.19
C ARG A 89 -14.34 -14.57 -2.36
N LYS A 90 -14.51 -14.09 -3.59
CA LYS A 90 -14.23 -14.87 -4.80
C LYS A 90 -12.74 -15.11 -5.02
N TYR A 91 -11.89 -14.15 -4.67
CA TYR A 91 -10.47 -14.18 -5.01
C TYR A 91 -9.53 -14.05 -3.80
N GLY A 92 -10.01 -14.15 -2.56
CA GLY A 92 -9.22 -13.92 -1.34
C GLY A 92 -8.96 -15.17 -0.50
N ALA A 93 -9.18 -16.38 -1.05
CA ALA A 93 -9.20 -17.62 -0.28
C ALA A 93 -7.84 -18.01 0.32
N ASN A 94 -6.73 -17.68 -0.36
CA ASN A 94 -5.38 -17.99 0.10
C ASN A 94 -4.58 -16.75 0.51
N GLU A 95 -3.52 -16.96 1.29
CA GLU A 95 -2.62 -15.88 1.70
C GLU A 95 -1.99 -15.14 0.53
N LYS A 96 -1.73 -15.82 -0.60
CA LYS A 96 -1.13 -15.23 -1.80
C LYS A 96 -2.13 -14.61 -2.78
N ASP A 97 -3.43 -14.73 -2.55
CA ASP A 97 -4.43 -14.27 -3.53
C ASP A 97 -4.69 -12.75 -3.45
N VAL A 98 -5.84 -12.29 -3.94
CA VAL A 98 -6.21 -10.88 -4.04
C VAL A 98 -6.57 -10.31 -2.66
N ALA A 99 -5.99 -9.16 -2.30
CA ALA A 99 -6.51 -8.33 -1.22
C ALA A 99 -7.21 -7.09 -1.78
N ILE A 100 -8.32 -6.72 -1.15
CA ILE A 100 -9.02 -5.46 -1.42
C ILE A 100 -8.74 -4.52 -0.25
N VAL A 101 -8.29 -3.32 -0.56
CA VAL A 101 -8.03 -2.26 0.41
C VAL A 101 -9.00 -1.12 0.13
N ALA A 102 -9.99 -0.96 1.01
CA ALA A 102 -10.95 0.14 0.95
C ALA A 102 -10.38 1.36 1.70
N ILE A 103 -10.15 2.46 1.00
CA ILE A 103 -9.59 3.70 1.56
C ILE A 103 -10.66 4.78 1.58
N ASN A 104 -10.84 5.43 2.72
CA ASN A 104 -11.67 6.62 2.85
C ASN A 104 -10.80 7.85 3.06
N SER A 105 -10.98 8.86 2.22
CA SER A 105 -10.25 10.14 2.28
C SER A 105 -11.17 11.33 2.55
N ASN A 106 -12.43 11.08 2.94
CA ASN A 106 -13.41 12.13 3.18
C ASN A 106 -13.25 12.71 4.59
N ALA A 107 -13.61 13.99 4.75
CA ALA A 107 -13.52 14.72 6.01
C ALA A 107 -14.91 15.03 6.63
N VAL A 108 -15.95 14.26 6.27
CA VAL A 108 -17.31 14.43 6.82
C VAL A 108 -17.53 13.50 8.01
N ALA A 109 -18.41 13.89 8.93
CA ALA A 109 -18.63 13.14 10.18
C ALA A 109 -19.01 11.66 9.94
N GLY A 110 -19.82 11.35 8.93
CA GLY A 110 -20.19 9.97 8.60
C GLY A 110 -19.06 9.11 8.03
N ASP A 111 -17.94 9.73 7.66
CA ASP A 111 -16.74 9.10 7.10
C ASP A 111 -15.54 9.13 8.08
N SER A 112 -15.77 9.54 9.33
CA SER A 112 -14.72 9.47 10.36
C SER A 112 -14.28 8.03 10.62
N LEU A 113 -13.10 7.85 11.21
CA LEU A 113 -12.61 6.51 11.58
C LEU A 113 -13.59 5.81 12.52
N GLU A 114 -14.14 6.53 13.49
CA GLU A 114 -15.14 6.00 14.43
C GLU A 114 -16.41 5.56 13.70
N ALA A 115 -16.87 6.33 12.71
CA ALA A 115 -18.02 5.96 11.90
C ALA A 115 -17.73 4.72 11.02
N MET A 116 -16.52 4.61 10.45
CA MET A 116 -16.08 3.42 9.73
C MET A 116 -16.02 2.18 10.63
N GLN A 117 -15.52 2.32 11.86
CA GLN A 117 -15.49 1.25 12.85
C GLN A 117 -16.90 0.79 13.25
N ALA A 118 -17.80 1.74 13.51
CA ALA A 118 -19.20 1.46 13.80
C ALA A 118 -19.88 0.74 12.63
N ARG A 119 -19.60 1.14 11.38
CA ARG A 119 -20.12 0.46 10.19
C ARG A 119 -19.58 -0.95 10.06
N ALA A 120 -18.28 -1.15 10.23
CA ALA A 120 -17.62 -2.44 10.12
C ALA A 120 -18.12 -3.48 11.14
N THR A 121 -18.59 -3.03 12.31
CA THR A 121 -19.15 -3.91 13.35
C THR A 121 -20.65 -4.15 13.21
N SER A 122 -21.35 -3.35 12.42
CA SER A 122 -22.81 -3.44 12.21
C SER A 122 -23.25 -4.47 11.16
N ARG A 123 -22.30 -5.20 10.54
CA ARG A 123 -22.51 -6.15 9.43
C ARG A 123 -21.71 -7.42 9.65
#